data_AF-A0A5C0XQK1-F1
#
_entry.id   AF-A0A5C0XQK1-F1
#
_cell.length_a   1.000
_cell.length_b   1.000
_cell.length_c   1.000
_cell.angle_alpha   90.00
_cell.angle_beta   90.00
_cell.angle_gamma   90.00
#
_symmetry.space_group_name_H-M   'P 1'
#
loop_
_entity.id
_entity.type
_entity.pdbx_description
1 polymer ?
#
loop_
_entity_poly.entity_id
_entity_poly.type
_entity_poly.pdbx_seq_one_letter_code
_entity_poly.pdbx_strand_id
1 'polypeptide(L)'
;MKIKKWEIYLITLVAGYATGIGTLGLFPQMWLKYGMSGLILHLVFLAMFTYLAIMETKKIGESDYFFAEFYEKVVRKPGIILLIFSVIVLFLSYYTANVGLSVLAPYLGTETLGRLISKIVVLAIIVVILARAREKTFTIMAIGSMAFIFLTLLLAVSSYQISRIAEITSLGK
;
A
#
# COMPACT_ATOMS: atom_id res chain seq x y z
N MET A 1 -20.56 -14.32 -14.36
CA MET A 1 -19.23 -13.88 -14.84
C MET A 1 -18.19 -14.88 -14.30
N LYS A 2 -17.52 -15.67 -15.16
CA LYS A 2 -16.47 -16.59 -14.70
C LYS A 2 -15.18 -15.79 -14.53
N ILE A 3 -14.81 -15.50 -13.28
CA ILE A 3 -13.56 -14.79 -12.97
C ILE A 3 -12.39 -15.71 -13.30
N LYS A 4 -11.48 -15.27 -14.17
CA LYS A 4 -10.27 -16.02 -14.53
C LYS A 4 -9.23 -15.87 -13.42
N LYS A 5 -8.36 -16.88 -13.24
CA LYS A 5 -7.33 -16.90 -12.18
C LYS A 5 -6.44 -15.65 -12.14
N TRP A 6 -6.10 -15.08 -13.31
CA TRP A 6 -5.27 -13.87 -13.40
C TRP A 6 -6.04 -12.59 -12.98
N GLU A 7 -7.36 -12.55 -13.15
CA GLU A 7 -8.20 -11.43 -12.69
C GLU A 7 -8.20 -11.37 -11.16
N ILE A 8 -8.25 -12.53 -10.49
CA ILE A 8 -8.10 -12.62 -9.04
C ILE A 8 -6.73 -12.07 -8.61
N TYR A 9 -5.65 -12.44 -9.31
CA TYR A 9 -4.31 -11.93 -9.02
C TYR A 9 -4.22 -10.41 -9.15
N LEU A 10 -4.84 -9.84 -10.19
CA LEU A 10 -4.90 -8.39 -10.37
C LEU A 10 -5.74 -7.71 -9.30
N ILE A 11 -6.94 -8.22 -9.00
CA ILE A 11 -7.81 -7.65 -7.97
C ILE A 11 -7.07 -7.63 -6.63
N THR A 12 -6.42 -8.73 -6.26
CA THR A 12 -5.64 -8.77 -5.02
C THR A 12 -4.44 -7.84 -5.06
N LEU A 13 -3.72 -7.77 -6.17
CA LEU A 13 -2.56 -6.89 -6.27
C LEU A 13 -2.96 -5.41 -6.16
N VAL A 14 -4.06 -5.01 -6.80
CA VAL A 14 -4.64 -3.66 -6.68
C VAL A 14 -5.14 -3.41 -5.26
N ALA A 15 -5.84 -4.36 -4.64
CA ALA A 15 -6.33 -4.24 -3.28
C ALA A 15 -5.20 -4.09 -2.25
N GLY A 16 -4.13 -4.88 -2.37
CA GLY A 16 -2.96 -4.75 -1.49
C GLY A 16 -2.13 -3.50 -1.77
N TYR A 17 -2.06 -3.04 -3.03
CA TYR A 17 -1.45 -1.75 -3.35
C TYR A 17 -2.22 -0.58 -2.71
N ALA A 18 -3.57 -0.63 -2.78
CA ALA A 18 -4.44 0.36 -2.16
C ALA A 18 -4.47 0.27 -0.63
N THR A 19 -4.21 -0.90 -0.07
CA THR A 19 -4.16 -1.16 1.38
C THR A 19 -2.72 -1.12 1.86
N GLY A 20 -2.24 0.07 2.20
CA GLY A 20 -0.85 0.28 2.61
C GLY A 20 -0.69 0.84 4.02
N ILE A 21 0.54 1.25 4.35
CA ILE A 21 0.86 1.98 5.59
C ILE A 21 0.02 3.26 5.69
N GLY A 22 -0.29 3.89 4.56
CA GLY A 22 -1.19 5.05 4.53
C GLY A 22 -2.58 4.71 5.07
N THR A 23 -3.20 3.63 4.60
CA THR A 23 -4.55 3.24 5.01
C THR A 23 -4.56 2.67 6.43
N LEU A 24 -3.61 1.81 6.80
CA LEU A 24 -3.57 1.18 8.13
C LEU A 24 -3.03 2.09 9.23
N GLY A 25 -2.15 3.02 8.89
CA GLY A 25 -1.53 3.94 9.84
C GLY A 25 -2.25 5.28 9.95
N LEU A 26 -2.57 5.92 8.82
CA LEU A 26 -3.17 7.27 8.85
C LEU A 26 -4.65 7.22 9.20
N PHE A 27 -5.40 6.19 8.81
CA PHE A 27 -6.84 6.14 9.12
C PHE A 27 -7.10 6.12 10.65
N PRO A 28 -6.49 5.22 11.45
CA PRO A 28 -6.64 5.26 12.90
C PRO A 28 -6.11 6.57 13.49
N GLN A 29 -5.00 7.10 13.00
CA GLN A 29 -4.45 8.38 13.49
C GLN A 29 -5.38 9.56 13.23
N MET A 30 -6.00 9.62 12.06
CA MET A 30 -6.96 10.66 11.70
C MET A 30 -8.22 10.57 12.57
N TRP A 31 -8.71 9.36 12.83
CA TRP A 31 -9.80 9.15 13.77
C TRP A 31 -9.37 9.58 15.18
N LEU A 32 -8.30 9.02 15.72
CA LEU A 32 -7.88 9.28 17.10
C LEU A 32 -7.59 10.76 17.36
N LYS A 33 -7.06 11.48 16.37
CA LYS A 33 -6.70 12.89 16.51
C LYS A 33 -7.86 13.85 16.25
N TYR A 34 -8.70 13.57 15.26
CA TYR A 34 -9.74 14.50 14.79
C TYR A 34 -11.17 13.97 14.99
N GLY A 35 -11.34 12.79 15.59
CA GLY A 35 -12.62 12.18 15.86
C GLY A 35 -13.46 11.95 14.59
N MET A 36 -14.77 12.18 14.72
CA MET A 36 -15.73 11.94 13.65
C MET A 36 -15.51 12.84 12.43
N SER A 37 -15.06 14.09 12.62
CA SER A 37 -14.81 15.00 11.50
C SER A 37 -13.64 14.53 10.64
N GLY A 38 -12.58 14.00 11.26
CA GLY A 38 -11.47 13.36 10.54
C GLY A 38 -11.90 12.14 9.74
N LEU A 39 -12.80 11.32 10.30
CA LEU A 39 -13.34 10.14 9.64
C LEU A 39 -14.21 10.50 8.43
N ILE A 40 -15.11 11.48 8.58
CA ILE A 40 -15.94 11.99 7.47
C ILE A 40 -15.06 12.53 6.35
N LEU A 41 -14.06 13.36 6.68
CA LEU A 41 -13.14 13.91 5.70
C LEU A 41 -12.39 12.81 4.96
N HIS A 42 -11.90 11.80 5.67
CA HIS A 42 -11.24 10.65 5.07
C HIS A 42 -12.15 9.89 4.09
N LEU A 43 -13.41 9.62 4.48
CA LEU A 43 -14.39 8.94 3.62
C LEU A 43 -14.71 9.73 2.36
N VAL A 44 -14.78 11.07 2.44
CA VAL A 44 -14.99 11.93 1.27
C VAL A 44 -13.81 11.82 0.29
N PHE A 45 -12.57 11.92 0.78
CA PHE A 45 -11.39 11.74 -0.07
C PHE A 45 -11.33 10.33 -0.66
N LEU A 46 -11.63 9.30 0.14
CA LEU A 46 -11.68 7.92 -0.32
C LEU A 46 -12.67 7.77 -1.47
N ALA A 47 -13.90 8.26 -1.32
CA ALA A 47 -14.92 8.21 -2.36
C ALA A 47 -14.48 8.92 -3.65
N MET A 48 -13.88 10.12 -3.52
CA MET A 48 -13.37 10.89 -4.66
C MET A 48 -12.25 10.15 -5.40
N PHE A 49 -11.27 9.61 -4.68
CA PHE A 49 -10.17 8.86 -5.30
C PHE A 49 -10.62 7.53 -5.89
N THR A 50 -11.57 6.84 -5.25
CA THR A 50 -12.19 5.63 -5.82
C THR A 50 -12.92 5.95 -7.12
N TYR A 51 -13.67 7.05 -7.17
CA TYR A 51 -14.35 7.49 -8.39
C TYR A 51 -13.35 7.78 -9.53
N LEU A 52 -12.27 8.52 -9.24
CA LEU A 52 -11.19 8.76 -10.20
C LEU A 52 -10.54 7.46 -10.69
N ALA A 53 -10.27 6.52 -9.78
CA ALA A 53 -9.68 5.23 -10.13
C ALA A 53 -10.61 4.40 -11.04
N ILE A 54 -11.92 4.41 -10.79
CA ILE A 54 -12.91 3.74 -11.65
C ILE A 54 -12.93 4.38 -13.04
N MET A 55 -12.93 5.70 -13.12
CA MET A 55 -12.91 6.42 -14.40
C MET A 55 -11.66 6.08 -15.22
N GLU A 56 -10.47 6.13 -14.61
CA GLU A 56 -9.22 5.80 -15.30
C GLU A 56 -9.18 4.32 -15.69
N THR A 57 -9.66 3.42 -14.84
CA THR A 57 -9.77 1.98 -15.17
C THR A 57 -10.67 1.74 -16.39
N LYS A 58 -11.80 2.45 -16.48
CA LYS A 58 -12.69 2.35 -17.65
C LYS A 58 -12.02 2.86 -18.92
N LYS A 59 -11.38 4.03 -18.88
CA LYS A 59 -10.64 4.59 -20.03
C LYS A 59 -9.55 3.64 -20.54
N ILE A 60 -8.81 3.00 -19.63
CA ILE A 60 -7.77 2.04 -19.97
C ILE A 60 -8.37 0.75 -20.52
N GLY A 61 -9.48 0.26 -19.94
CA GLY A 61 -10.14 -0.98 -20.37
C GLY A 61 -10.82 -0.89 -21.74
N GLU A 62 -11.10 0.31 -22.24
CA GLU A 62 -11.70 0.55 -23.55
C GLU A 62 -10.65 0.75 -24.68
N SER A 63 -9.34 0.78 -24.35
CA SER A 63 -8.27 0.97 -25.35
C SER A 63 -7.14 -0.04 -25.16
N ASP A 64 -7.04 -0.97 -26.12
CA ASP A 64 -6.01 -2.03 -26.15
C ASP A 64 -4.56 -1.49 -26.16
N TYR A 65 -4.37 -0.22 -26.54
CA TYR A 65 -3.06 0.43 -26.65
C TYR A 65 -2.85 1.57 -25.66
N PHE A 66 -3.79 1.82 -24.74
CA PHE A 66 -3.81 3.02 -23.90
C PHE A 66 -2.52 3.20 -23.09
N PHE A 67 -1.94 2.11 -22.56
CA PHE A 67 -0.73 2.21 -21.74
C PHE A 67 0.48 2.67 -22.56
N ALA A 68 0.68 2.08 -23.74
CA ALA A 68 1.79 2.46 -24.62
C ALA A 68 1.59 3.90 -25.15
N GLU A 69 0.37 4.23 -25.56
CA GLU A 69 0.03 5.55 -26.09
C GLU A 69 0.07 6.65 -25.01
N PHE A 70 -0.34 6.33 -23.78
CA PHE A 70 -0.22 7.19 -22.61
C PHE A 70 1.24 7.46 -22.29
N TYR A 71 2.07 6.41 -22.22
CA TYR A 71 3.51 6.59 -22.00
C TYR A 71 4.13 7.42 -23.12
N GLU A 72 3.79 7.18 -24.38
CA GLU A 72 4.32 7.98 -25.48
C GLU A 72 3.91 9.45 -25.39
N LYS A 73 2.65 9.74 -25.04
CA LYS A 73 2.13 11.11 -24.85
C LYS A 73 2.73 11.79 -23.62
N VAL A 74 2.93 11.05 -22.53
CA VAL A 74 3.49 11.57 -21.27
C VAL A 74 5.00 11.75 -21.37
N VAL A 75 5.70 10.86 -22.06
CA VAL A 75 7.16 10.96 -22.31
C VAL A 75 7.51 12.24 -23.07
N ARG A 76 6.58 12.74 -23.90
CA ARG A 76 6.73 14.03 -24.60
C ARG A 76 6.48 15.26 -23.72
N LYS A 77 6.07 15.08 -22.45
CA LYS A 77 5.79 16.16 -21.48
C LYS A 77 6.75 16.05 -20.28
N PRO A 78 7.94 16.65 -20.35
CA PRO A 78 8.99 16.44 -19.34
C PRO A 78 8.56 16.83 -17.92
N GLY A 79 7.74 17.87 -17.75
CA GLY A 79 7.22 18.28 -16.45
C GLY A 79 6.34 17.20 -15.77
N ILE A 80 5.55 16.46 -16.55
CA ILE A 80 4.69 15.39 -16.00
C ILE A 80 5.55 14.19 -15.57
N ILE A 81 6.57 13.83 -16.35
CA ILE A 81 7.49 12.75 -15.99
C ILE A 81 8.23 13.08 -14.71
N LEU A 82 8.77 14.31 -14.60
CA LEU A 82 9.45 14.77 -13.39
C LEU A 82 8.53 14.73 -12.18
N LEU A 83 7.26 15.17 -12.33
CA LEU A 83 6.26 15.09 -11.27
C LEU A 83 6.02 13.64 -10.83
N ILE A 84 5.76 12.73 -11.78
CA ILE A 84 5.56 11.30 -11.49
C ILE A 84 6.79 10.73 -10.79
N PHE A 85 7.99 11.02 -11.28
CA PHE A 85 9.24 10.57 -10.69
C PHE A 85 9.41 11.08 -9.25
N SER A 86 9.20 12.38 -9.01
CA SER A 86 9.26 12.97 -7.68
C SER A 86 8.28 12.31 -6.72
N VAL A 87 7.04 12.09 -7.16
CA VAL A 87 6.01 11.38 -6.37
C VAL A 87 6.46 9.96 -6.04
N ILE A 88 6.96 9.21 -7.02
CA ILE A 88 7.47 7.84 -6.81
C ILE A 88 8.62 7.85 -5.80
N VAL A 89 9.59 8.74 -5.93
CA VAL A 89 10.74 8.85 -5.02
C VAL A 89 10.29 9.17 -3.60
N LEU A 90 9.35 10.11 -3.44
CA LEU A 90 8.80 10.47 -2.12
C LEU A 90 8.11 9.28 -1.45
N PHE A 91 7.21 8.60 -2.18
CA PHE A 91 6.52 7.42 -1.65
C PHE A 91 7.49 6.29 -1.35
N LEU A 92 8.42 5.98 -2.26
CA LEU A 92 9.39 4.91 -2.05
C LEU A 92 10.29 5.20 -0.84
N SER A 93 10.74 6.44 -0.69
CA SER A 93 11.51 6.92 0.47
C SER A 93 10.74 6.75 1.78
N TYR A 94 9.44 7.10 1.79
CA TYR A 94 8.58 6.92 2.97
C TYR A 94 8.35 5.43 3.29
N TYR A 95 7.96 4.63 2.30
CA TYR A 95 7.64 3.22 2.52
C TYR A 95 8.87 2.39 2.92
N THR A 96 10.00 2.56 2.24
CA THR A 96 11.23 1.80 2.55
C THR A 96 11.75 2.08 3.96
N ALA A 97 11.63 3.32 4.45
CA ALA A 97 11.97 3.64 5.83
C ALA A 97 11.04 2.97 6.84
N ASN A 98 9.72 3.12 6.67
CA ASN A 98 8.76 2.63 7.66
C ASN A 98 8.69 1.10 7.66
N VAL A 99 8.74 0.46 6.49
CA VAL A 99 8.84 -1.01 6.42
C VAL A 99 10.15 -1.48 7.04
N GLY A 100 11.29 -0.89 6.68
CA GLY A 100 12.57 -1.29 7.25
C GLY A 100 12.61 -1.14 8.76
N LEU A 101 12.12 -0.01 9.29
CA LEU A 101 12.07 0.23 10.73
C LEU A 101 11.10 -0.69 11.48
N SER A 102 10.00 -1.15 10.85
CA SER A 102 9.09 -2.10 11.51
C SER A 102 9.78 -3.39 11.97
N VAL A 103 10.92 -3.72 11.37
CA VAL A 103 11.75 -4.89 11.71
C VAL A 103 13.07 -4.47 12.36
N LEU A 104 13.72 -3.42 11.85
CA LEU A 104 15.08 -3.04 12.21
C LEU A 104 15.16 -1.99 13.31
N ALA A 105 14.05 -1.37 13.73
CA ALA A 105 14.05 -0.35 14.77
C ALA A 105 14.72 -0.80 16.09
N PRO A 106 14.57 -2.05 16.59
CA PRO A 106 15.25 -2.49 17.80
C PRO A 106 16.78 -2.45 17.71
N TYR A 107 17.33 -2.52 16.50
CA TYR A 107 18.78 -2.58 16.26
C TYR A 107 19.37 -1.25 15.78
N LEU A 108 18.61 -0.48 15.02
CA LEU A 108 19.07 0.74 14.35
C LEU A 108 18.55 2.03 15.00
N GLY A 109 17.58 1.92 15.90
CA GLY A 109 16.82 3.06 16.41
C GLY A 109 15.92 3.69 15.34
N THR A 110 15.20 4.76 15.71
CA THR A 110 14.26 5.47 14.82
C THR A 110 14.77 6.82 14.32
N GLU A 111 16.02 7.13 14.66
CA GLU A 111 16.73 8.36 14.29
C GLU A 111 17.08 8.40 12.80
N THR A 112 17.53 9.57 12.32
CA THR A 112 17.85 9.83 10.90
C THR A 112 18.77 8.78 10.29
N LEU A 113 19.82 8.37 11.01
CA LEU A 113 20.78 7.37 10.51
C LEU A 113 20.14 5.98 10.39
N GLY A 114 19.37 5.56 11.41
CA GLY A 114 18.64 4.28 11.37
C GLY A 114 17.60 4.23 10.25
N ARG A 115 16.91 5.34 9.99
CA ARG A 115 16.01 5.50 8.84
C ARG A 115 16.75 5.36 7.51
N LEU A 116 17.91 6.00 7.36
CA LEU A 116 18.70 5.93 6.13
C LEU A 116 19.18 4.50 5.84
N ILE A 117 19.74 3.84 6.85
CA ILE A 117 20.21 2.45 6.73
C ILE A 117 19.03 1.53 6.39
N SER A 118 17.88 1.69 7.06
CA SER A 118 16.66 0.93 6.78
C SER A 118 16.21 1.07 5.33
N LYS A 119 16.23 2.29 4.76
CA LYS A 119 15.89 2.53 3.34
C LYS A 119 16.82 1.75 2.41
N ILE A 120 18.14 1.87 2.64
CA ILE A 120 19.15 1.21 1.80
C ILE A 120 18.98 -0.31 1.83
N VAL A 121 18.78 -0.88 3.01
CA VAL A 121 18.57 -2.33 3.18
C VAL A 121 17.32 -2.79 2.44
N VAL A 122 16.18 -2.11 2.61
CA VAL A 122 14.93 -2.50 1.94
C VAL A 122 15.06 -2.35 0.43
N LEU A 123 15.69 -1.29 -0.08
CA LEU A 123 15.95 -1.12 -1.51
C LEU A 123 16.83 -2.25 -2.06
N ALA A 124 17.89 -2.63 -1.34
CA ALA A 124 18.74 -3.74 -1.73
C ALA A 124 17.96 -5.07 -1.82
N ILE A 125 17.10 -5.34 -0.84
CA ILE A 125 16.21 -6.52 -0.85
C ILE A 125 15.28 -6.50 -2.07
N ILE A 126 14.63 -5.36 -2.34
CA ILE A 126 13.75 -5.19 -3.51
C ILE A 126 14.53 -5.50 -4.79
N VAL A 127 15.72 -4.94 -4.96
CA VAL A 127 16.56 -5.18 -6.14
C VAL A 127 16.92 -6.66 -6.28
N VAL A 128 17.28 -7.34 -5.19
CA VAL A 128 17.58 -8.79 -5.20
C VAL A 128 16.37 -9.61 -5.61
N ILE A 129 15.18 -9.27 -5.08
CA ILE A 129 13.92 -9.94 -5.44
C ILE A 129 13.64 -9.74 -6.92
N LEU A 130 13.67 -8.50 -7.41
CA LEU A 130 13.40 -8.19 -8.82
C LEU A 130 14.39 -8.87 -9.76
N ALA A 131 15.68 -8.87 -9.42
CA ALA A 131 16.73 -9.50 -10.23
C ALA A 131 16.54 -11.02 -10.35
N ARG A 132 16.06 -11.69 -9.29
CA ARG A 132 15.82 -13.14 -9.29
C ARG A 132 14.44 -13.54 -9.82
N ALA A 133 13.44 -12.69 -9.65
CA ALA A 133 12.06 -13.03 -9.94
C ALA A 133 11.73 -13.04 -11.44
N ARG A 134 12.46 -12.29 -12.28
CA ARG A 134 12.24 -12.17 -13.75
C ARG A 134 10.73 -12.18 -14.09
N GLU A 135 10.26 -13.22 -14.78
CA GLU A 135 8.86 -13.38 -15.25
C GLU A 135 7.85 -13.71 -14.13
N LYS A 136 8.32 -14.20 -12.98
CA LYS A 136 7.45 -14.59 -11.85
C LYS A 136 7.15 -13.42 -10.91
N THR A 137 7.71 -12.24 -11.15
CA THR A 137 7.54 -11.05 -10.32
C THR A 137 6.06 -10.77 -10.05
N PHE A 138 5.23 -10.81 -11.10
CA PHE A 138 3.79 -10.58 -10.96
C PHE A 138 3.12 -11.59 -10.02
N THR A 139 3.40 -12.87 -10.19
CA THR A 139 2.85 -13.94 -9.34
C THR A 139 3.31 -13.80 -7.90
N ILE A 140 4.58 -13.47 -7.66
CA ILE A 140 5.14 -13.27 -6.32
C ILE A 140 4.47 -12.08 -5.64
N MET A 141 4.28 -10.96 -6.36
CA MET A 141 3.58 -9.79 -5.83
C MET A 141 2.12 -10.09 -5.51
N ALA A 142 1.42 -10.82 -6.36
CA ALA A 142 0.02 -11.20 -6.13
C ALA A 142 -0.12 -12.10 -4.90
N ILE A 143 0.74 -13.13 -4.76
CA ILE A 143 0.76 -14.01 -3.59
C ILE A 143 1.11 -13.23 -2.32
N GLY A 144 2.13 -12.36 -2.39
CA GLY A 144 2.51 -11.50 -1.27
C GLY A 144 1.38 -10.59 -0.83
N SER A 145 0.66 -9.99 -1.78
CA SER A 145 -0.54 -9.20 -1.51
C SER A 145 -1.66 -10.02 -0.86
N MET A 146 -1.92 -11.24 -1.36
CA MET A 146 -2.92 -12.15 -0.77
C MET A 146 -2.58 -12.47 0.69
N ALA A 147 -1.32 -12.83 0.95
CA ALA A 147 -0.84 -13.12 2.29
C ALA A 147 -0.96 -11.89 3.21
N PHE A 148 -0.62 -10.71 2.71
CA PHE A 148 -0.74 -9.46 3.45
C PHE A 148 -2.19 -9.14 3.84
N ILE A 149 -3.13 -9.23 2.90
CA ILE A 149 -4.57 -9.01 3.18
C ILE A 149 -5.07 -10.02 4.21
N PHE A 150 -4.73 -11.30 4.03
CA PHE A 150 -5.14 -12.36 4.94
C PHE A 150 -4.60 -12.16 6.35
N LEU A 151 -3.30 -11.86 6.49
CA LEU A 151 -2.67 -11.57 7.78
C LEU A 151 -3.27 -10.33 8.45
N THR A 152 -3.58 -9.29 7.67
CA THR A 152 -4.21 -8.07 8.19
C THR A 152 -5.60 -8.36 8.77
N LEU A 153 -6.41 -9.15 8.05
CA LEU A 153 -7.74 -9.58 8.54
C LEU A 153 -7.62 -10.44 9.80
N LEU A 154 -6.69 -11.40 9.82
CA LEU A 154 -6.43 -12.23 11.00
C LEU A 154 -6.02 -11.38 12.21
N LEU A 155 -5.11 -10.42 12.03
CA LEU A 155 -4.66 -9.52 13.09
C LEU A 155 -5.78 -8.60 13.59
N ALA A 156 -6.66 -8.13 12.70
CA ALA A 156 -7.81 -7.33 13.10
C ALA A 156 -8.78 -8.15 13.97
N VAL A 157 -9.08 -9.39 13.58
CA VAL A 157 -9.96 -10.28 14.35
C VAL A 157 -9.34 -10.65 15.69
N SER A 158 -8.04 -10.99 15.73
CA SER A 158 -7.37 -11.37 16.98
C SER A 158 -7.28 -10.18 17.95
N SER A 159 -6.96 -8.99 17.45
CA SER A 159 -6.89 -7.77 18.27
C SER A 159 -8.24 -7.39 18.87
N TYR A 160 -9.33 -7.57 18.12
CA TYR A 160 -10.69 -7.38 18.61
C TYR A 160 -11.05 -8.38 19.72
N GLN A 161 -10.70 -9.66 19.54
CA GLN A 161 -10.94 -10.69 20.55
C GLN A 161 -10.16 -10.42 21.85
N ILE A 162 -8.88 -10.04 21.75
CA ILE A 162 -8.05 -9.70 22.91
C ILE A 162 -8.64 -8.53 23.68
N SER A 163 -9.07 -7.47 22.98
CA SER A 163 -9.67 -6.28 23.59
C SER A 163 -10.96 -6.63 24.35
N ARG A 164 -11.81 -7.47 23.76
CA ARG A 164 -13.07 -7.92 24.39
C ARG A 164 -12.84 -8.76 25.65
N ILE A 165 -11.84 -9.64 25.65
CA ILE A 165 -11.48 -10.45 26.82
C ILE A 165 -10.94 -9.55 27.95
N ALA A 166 -10.14 -8.54 27.62
CA ALA A 166 -9.63 -7.57 28.58
C ALA A 166 -10.76 -6.74 29.24
N GLU A 167 -11.76 -6.34 28.46
CA GLU A 167 -12.92 -5.59 28.96
C GLU A 167 -13.76 -6.44 29.94
N ILE A 168 -14.06 -7.70 29.59
CA ILE A 168 -14.79 -8.65 30.45
C ILE A 168 -14.06 -8.90 31.77
N THR A 169 -12.73 -9.05 31.73
CA THR A 169 -11.92 -9.30 32.93
C THR A 169 -11.74 -8.05 33.80
N SER A 170 -11.87 -6.85 33.24
CA SER A 170 -11.85 -5.58 34.00
C SER A 170 -13.17 -5.26 34.71
N LEU A 171 -14.31 -5.69 34.19
CA LEU A 171 -15.65 -5.51 34.78
C LEU A 171 -15.98 -6.54 35.87
N GLY A 172 -15.15 -7.59 36.01
CA GLY A 172 -15.28 -8.62 37.06
C GLY A 172 -14.53 -8.29 38.37
N LYS A 173 -14.02 -7.06 38.51
CA LYS A 173 -13.45 -6.50 39.74
C LYS A 173 -14.32 -5.35 40.23
#